data_AF-T1PP73-F1
#
_entry.id   AF-T1PP73-F1
#
_cell.length_a   1.000
_cell.length_b   1.000
_cell.length_c   1.000
_cell.angle_alpha   90.00
_cell.angle_beta   90.00
_cell.angle_gamma   90.00
#
_symmetry.space_group_name_H-M   'P 1'
#
loop_
_entity.id
_entity.type
_entity.pdbx_description
1 polymer ?
#
loop_
_entity_poly.entity_id
_entity_poly.type
_entity_poly.pdbx_seq_one_letter_code
_entity_poly.pdbx_strand_id
1 'polypeptide(L)'
;MPPRSTTVANNDEPLDTTELAGGSKQTGVLFEADADTADGALAADITQFKKAEKRKLKLVWRNIILFGYLHLAALYGGYLFFAKAKWATVFFSIFLYSIGVLGITAGAHRLYAHRSYKAKWPLRVLLIIFNTVAFQDAAYHWARDHRVHHKFSETDADPHNATRGFFFSHV
;
A
#
# COMPACT_ATOMS: atom_id res chain seq x y z
N MET A 1 -63.05 2.09 -19.62
CA MET A 1 -62.34 2.73 -20.75
C MET A 1 -61.33 1.71 -21.27
N PRO A 2 -61.25 1.48 -22.60
CA PRO A 2 -60.80 0.21 -23.19
C PRO A 2 -59.27 0.01 -23.18
N PRO A 3 -58.77 -1.21 -23.40
CA PRO A 3 -57.34 -1.46 -23.60
C PRO A 3 -56.92 -0.96 -24.99
N ARG A 4 -55.78 -0.28 -25.08
CA ARG A 4 -55.22 0.17 -26.37
C ARG A 4 -54.13 -0.81 -26.79
N SER A 5 -54.37 -1.47 -27.92
CA SER A 5 -53.37 -2.23 -28.65
C SER A 5 -52.32 -1.30 -29.25
N THR A 6 -51.06 -1.71 -29.18
CA THR A 6 -49.98 -1.20 -30.02
C THR A 6 -49.17 -2.39 -30.52
N THR A 7 -49.55 -2.82 -31.73
CA THR A 7 -48.68 -3.28 -32.84
C THR A 7 -47.25 -3.71 -32.47
N VAL A 8 -46.97 -5.00 -32.65
CA VAL A 8 -45.62 -5.52 -32.87
C VAL A 8 -45.15 -4.98 -34.22
N ALA A 9 -44.23 -4.02 -34.19
CA ALA A 9 -43.47 -3.63 -35.37
C ALA A 9 -42.27 -4.59 -35.48
N ASN A 10 -42.30 -5.45 -36.51
CA ASN A 10 -41.10 -6.13 -36.99
C ASN A 10 -40.16 -5.06 -37.53
N ASN A 11 -39.14 -4.71 -36.75
CA ASN A 11 -38.01 -3.93 -37.24
C ASN A 11 -36.86 -4.92 -37.45
N ASP A 12 -36.86 -5.57 -38.60
CA ASP A 12 -35.65 -6.13 -39.21
C ASP A 12 -34.76 -4.97 -39.70
N GLU A 13 -34.38 -4.07 -38.79
CA GLU A 13 -33.29 -3.13 -39.03
C GLU A 13 -31.98 -3.81 -38.64
N PRO A 14 -30.95 -3.79 -39.51
CA PRO A 14 -29.63 -4.23 -39.10
C PRO A 14 -29.19 -3.35 -37.93
N LEU A 15 -28.89 -4.00 -36.79
CA LEU A 15 -28.26 -3.38 -35.62
C LEU A 15 -27.12 -2.48 -36.12
N ASP A 16 -27.26 -1.17 -35.91
CA ASP A 16 -26.20 -0.21 -36.14
C ASP A 16 -25.10 -0.50 -35.11
N THR A 17 -24.10 -1.27 -35.53
CA THR A 17 -22.97 -1.70 -34.70
C THR A 17 -22.00 -0.54 -34.44
N THR A 18 -22.27 0.67 -34.92
CA THR A 18 -21.38 1.82 -34.68
C THR A 18 -21.51 2.43 -33.29
N GLU A 19 -22.56 2.14 -32.50
CA GLU A 19 -22.66 2.57 -31.10
C GLU A 19 -21.91 1.67 -30.09
N LEU A 20 -21.46 0.47 -30.49
CA LEU A 20 -20.68 -0.42 -29.61
C LEU A 20 -19.20 -0.03 -29.51
N ALA A 21 -18.76 1.01 -30.23
CA ALA A 21 -17.41 1.58 -30.15
C ALA A 21 -17.23 2.58 -28.99
N GLY A 22 -18.20 2.67 -28.08
CA GLY A 22 -18.08 3.44 -26.84
C GLY A 22 -17.24 2.71 -25.81
N GLY A 23 -15.92 2.89 -25.85
CA GLY A 23 -14.99 2.36 -24.85
C GLY A 23 -15.51 2.56 -23.42
N SER A 24 -15.67 1.44 -22.71
CA SER A 24 -16.04 1.40 -21.30
C SER A 24 -15.18 2.40 -20.52
N LYS A 25 -15.82 3.41 -19.92
CA LYS A 25 -15.15 4.26 -18.93
C LYS A 25 -14.74 3.33 -17.80
N GLN A 26 -13.45 2.98 -17.75
CA GLN A 26 -12.86 2.20 -16.66
C GLN A 26 -13.16 2.89 -15.33
N THR A 27 -14.25 2.47 -14.68
CA THR A 27 -14.67 2.92 -13.36
C THR A 27 -13.92 2.15 -12.25
N GLY A 28 -13.05 1.22 -12.63
CA GLY A 28 -12.36 0.31 -11.72
C GLY A 28 -13.25 -0.79 -11.14
N VAL A 29 -14.49 -0.92 -11.65
CA VAL A 29 -15.43 -1.99 -11.31
C VAL A 29 -15.50 -2.92 -12.51
N LEU A 30 -15.14 -4.19 -12.31
CA LEU A 30 -15.26 -5.24 -13.33
C LEU A 30 -16.74 -5.63 -13.45
N PHE A 31 -17.31 -5.45 -14.64
CA PHE A 31 -18.60 -6.01 -15.02
C PHE A 31 -18.38 -7.33 -15.77
N GLU A 32 -19.39 -8.20 -15.78
CA GLU A 32 -19.33 -9.47 -16.54
C GLU A 32 -19.06 -9.25 -18.03
N ALA A 33 -19.51 -8.12 -18.59
CA ALA A 33 -19.24 -7.73 -19.98
C ALA A 33 -17.79 -7.27 -20.24
N ASP A 34 -17.00 -6.92 -19.21
CA ASP A 34 -15.59 -6.55 -19.38
C ASP A 34 -14.70 -7.78 -19.60
N ALA A 35 -15.22 -8.99 -19.33
CA ALA A 35 -14.53 -10.26 -19.55
C ALA A 35 -14.55 -10.72 -21.02
N ASP A 36 -15.38 -10.12 -21.88
CA ASP A 36 -15.58 -10.51 -23.30
C ASP A 36 -14.59 -9.83 -24.26
N THR A 37 -13.42 -9.43 -23.76
CA THR A 37 -12.30 -9.02 -24.62
C THR A 37 -11.57 -10.29 -25.08
N ALA A 38 -11.27 -10.41 -26.38
CA ALA A 38 -10.68 -11.62 -26.98
C ALA A 38 -9.32 -12.03 -26.37
N ASP A 39 -8.69 -11.10 -25.68
CA ASP A 39 -7.42 -11.19 -24.96
C ASP A 39 -7.60 -11.09 -23.42
N GLY A 40 -8.82 -11.12 -22.90
CA GLY A 40 -9.12 -11.02 -21.46
C GLY A 40 -8.60 -9.72 -20.83
N ALA A 41 -8.63 -8.61 -21.58
CA ALA A 41 -8.11 -7.30 -21.22
C ALA A 41 -6.59 -7.27 -20.96
N LEU A 42 -5.83 -8.27 -21.45
CA LEU A 42 -4.37 -8.32 -21.32
C LEU A 42 -3.63 -7.30 -22.21
N ALA A 43 -4.26 -6.83 -23.30
CA ALA A 43 -3.75 -5.74 -24.14
C ALA A 43 -4.01 -4.36 -23.53
N ALA A 44 -4.56 -4.27 -22.31
CA ALA A 44 -4.57 -3.05 -21.54
C ALA A 44 -3.13 -2.65 -21.18
N ASP A 45 -2.55 -1.85 -22.06
CA ASP A 45 -1.41 -0.95 -21.87
C ASP A 45 -0.44 -1.32 -20.72
N ILE A 46 0.37 -2.37 -20.93
CA ILE A 46 1.55 -2.66 -20.11
C ILE A 46 2.64 -1.57 -20.20
N THR A 47 2.44 -0.53 -21.02
CA THR A 47 3.45 0.49 -21.34
C THR A 47 3.34 1.76 -20.51
N GLN A 48 2.24 2.02 -19.79
CA GLN A 48 2.17 3.15 -18.86
C GLN A 48 2.47 2.75 -17.41
N PHE A 49 3.70 2.28 -17.16
CA PHE A 49 4.24 2.42 -15.81
C PHE A 49 4.19 3.91 -15.44
N LYS A 50 3.35 4.25 -14.47
CA LYS A 50 3.22 5.63 -13.97
C LYS A 50 4.58 6.12 -13.51
N LYS A 51 5.26 6.88 -14.34
CA LYS A 51 6.59 7.39 -14.01
C LYS A 51 6.43 8.63 -13.15
N ALA A 52 7.02 8.61 -11.96
CA ALA A 52 7.03 9.77 -11.10
C ALA A 52 7.54 11.03 -11.80
N GLU A 53 6.89 12.16 -11.54
CA GLU A 53 7.35 13.44 -12.05
C GLU A 53 8.72 13.81 -11.45
N LYS A 54 9.52 14.51 -12.28
CA LYS A 54 10.82 15.05 -11.86
C LYS A 54 10.61 16.11 -10.79
N ARG A 55 10.99 15.79 -9.55
CA ARG A 55 10.88 16.68 -8.39
C ARG A 55 12.26 17.06 -7.86
N LYS A 56 12.49 18.34 -7.55
CA LYS A 56 13.69 18.77 -6.81
C LYS A 56 13.61 18.24 -5.38
N LEU A 57 14.54 17.36 -5.00
CA LEU A 57 14.61 16.79 -3.66
C LEU A 57 15.11 17.85 -2.67
N LYS A 58 14.38 18.01 -1.56
CA LYS A 58 14.82 18.83 -0.42
C LYS A 58 15.42 17.89 0.61
N LEU A 59 16.73 17.93 0.75
CA LEU A 59 17.46 17.06 1.67
C LEU A 59 17.23 17.50 3.12
N VAL A 60 16.79 16.57 3.95
CA VAL A 60 16.64 16.78 5.40
C VAL A 60 17.87 16.20 6.09
N TRP A 61 18.93 17.01 6.19
CA TRP A 61 20.24 16.59 6.70
C TRP A 61 20.21 15.94 8.08
N ARG A 62 19.34 16.42 8.96
CA ARG A 62 19.14 15.81 10.29
C ARG A 62 18.80 14.32 10.17
N ASN A 63 17.83 13.98 9.32
CA ASN A 63 17.40 12.59 9.15
C ASN A 63 18.50 11.76 8.49
N ILE A 64 19.17 12.31 7.48
CA ILE A 64 20.29 11.65 6.78
C ILE A 64 21.40 11.28 7.78
N ILE A 65 21.81 12.21 8.64
CA ILE A 65 22.84 11.97 9.64
C ILE A 65 22.39 10.93 10.67
N LEU A 66 21.15 11.03 11.17
CA LEU A 66 20.61 10.08 12.15
C LEU A 66 20.50 8.66 11.59
N PHE A 67 20.00 8.50 10.36
CA PHE A 67 19.96 7.19 9.70
C PHE A 67 21.35 6.67 9.40
N GLY A 68 22.28 7.51 8.94
CA GLY A 68 23.68 7.11 8.75
C GLY A 68 24.31 6.58 10.04
N TYR A 69 24.14 7.29 11.15
CA TYR A 69 24.60 6.85 12.46
C TYR A 69 23.93 5.54 12.91
N LEU A 70 22.60 5.42 12.74
CA LEU A 70 21.86 4.21 13.11
C LEU A 70 22.41 2.98 12.39
N HIS A 71 22.67 3.07 11.09
CA HIS A 71 23.22 1.94 10.32
C HIS A 71 24.65 1.60 10.71
N LEU A 72 25.52 2.60 10.95
CA LEU A 72 26.87 2.36 11.44
C LEU A 72 26.88 1.71 12.84
N ALA A 73 26.01 2.19 13.74
CA ALA A 73 25.82 1.59 15.06
C ALA A 73 25.27 0.16 14.97
N ALA A 74 24.38 -0.12 14.02
CA ALA A 74 23.86 -1.47 13.77
C ALA A 74 24.94 -2.42 13.27
N LEU A 75 25.84 -2.00 12.38
CA LEU A 75 26.97 -2.81 11.93
C LEU A 75 27.91 -3.16 13.08
N TYR A 76 28.25 -2.17 13.91
CA TYR A 76 29.07 -2.41 15.10
C TYR A 76 28.36 -3.30 16.13
N GLY A 77 27.05 -3.08 16.33
CA GLY A 77 26.19 -3.93 17.15
C GLY A 77 26.17 -5.37 16.66
N GLY A 78 26.08 -5.59 15.35
CA GLY A 78 26.17 -6.91 14.72
C GLY A 78 27.50 -7.60 15.02
N TYR A 79 28.63 -6.89 14.90
CA TYR A 79 29.93 -7.42 15.31
C TYR A 79 29.95 -7.83 16.79
N LEU A 80 29.46 -6.98 17.69
CA LEU A 80 29.39 -7.30 19.13
C LEU A 80 28.44 -8.46 19.43
N PHE A 81 27.35 -8.56 18.69
CA PHE A 81 26.34 -9.61 18.82
C PHE A 81 26.94 -11.00 18.61
N PHE A 82 27.81 -11.16 17.60
CA PHE A 82 28.47 -12.44 17.32
C PHE A 82 29.76 -12.66 18.13
N ALA A 83 30.50 -11.60 18.46
CA ALA A 83 31.80 -11.73 19.10
C ALA A 83 31.75 -11.79 20.64
N LYS A 84 30.84 -11.02 21.28
CA LYS A 84 30.93 -10.72 22.73
C LYS A 84 29.60 -10.78 23.48
N ALA A 85 28.45 -10.83 22.81
CA ALA A 85 27.16 -10.74 23.48
C ALA A 85 26.88 -11.98 24.35
N LYS A 86 26.31 -11.74 25.53
CA LYS A 86 25.78 -12.83 26.37
C LYS A 86 24.49 -13.36 25.76
N TRP A 87 24.22 -14.65 25.93
CA TRP A 87 22.97 -15.27 25.49
C TRP A 87 21.71 -14.54 25.98
N ALA A 88 21.72 -14.00 27.20
CA ALA A 88 20.62 -13.19 27.71
C ALA A 88 20.35 -11.95 26.84
N THR A 89 21.39 -11.24 26.40
CA THR A 89 21.28 -10.08 25.51
C THR A 89 20.76 -10.48 24.13
N VAL A 90 21.21 -11.63 23.62
CA VAL A 90 20.76 -12.19 22.35
C VAL A 90 19.25 -12.45 22.38
N PHE A 91 18.78 -13.21 23.38
CA PHE A 91 17.35 -13.52 23.51
C PHE A 91 16.52 -12.27 23.77
N PHE A 92 17.00 -11.35 24.60
CA PHE A 92 16.31 -10.09 24.84
C PHE A 92 16.19 -9.24 23.56
N SER A 93 17.22 -9.21 22.73
CA SER A 93 17.20 -8.50 21.43
C SER A 93 16.18 -9.12 20.47
N ILE A 94 16.16 -10.46 20.37
CA ILE A 94 15.18 -11.19 19.54
C ILE A 94 13.75 -10.94 20.05
N PHE A 95 13.56 -10.91 21.36
CA PHE A 95 12.27 -10.61 21.98
C PHE A 95 11.81 -9.19 21.64
N LEU A 96 12.68 -8.18 21.81
CA LEU A 96 12.38 -6.79 21.45
C LEU A 96 12.06 -6.63 19.96
N TYR A 97 12.82 -7.29 19.09
CA TYR A 97 12.54 -7.33 17.66
C TYR A 97 11.14 -7.91 17.37
N SER A 98 10.83 -9.05 17.99
CA SER A 98 9.55 -9.74 17.80
C SER A 98 8.36 -8.88 18.24
N ILE A 99 8.43 -8.23 19.41
CA ILE A 99 7.34 -7.34 19.85
C ILE A 99 7.23 -6.10 18.97
N GLY A 100 8.34 -5.54 18.48
CA GLY A 100 8.33 -4.42 17.54
C GLY A 100 7.63 -4.79 16.23
N VAL A 101 7.99 -5.95 15.66
CA VAL A 101 7.34 -6.50 14.45
C VAL A 101 5.84 -6.70 14.68
N LEU A 102 5.42 -7.22 15.83
CA LEU A 102 4.00 -7.35 16.17
C LEU A 102 3.31 -5.99 16.30
N GLY A 103 3.97 -5.00 16.89
CA GLY A 103 3.48 -3.62 16.99
C GLY A 103 3.14 -3.00 15.64
N ILE A 104 4.02 -3.19 14.64
CA ILE A 104 3.79 -2.71 13.28
C ILE A 104 2.75 -3.56 12.55
N THR A 105 2.95 -4.88 12.49
CA THR A 105 2.15 -5.77 11.63
C THR A 105 0.74 -5.97 12.17
N ALA A 106 0.58 -6.31 13.46
CA ALA A 106 -0.72 -6.51 14.06
C ALA A 106 -1.37 -5.18 14.47
N GLY A 107 -0.57 -4.22 14.97
CA GLY A 107 -1.03 -2.90 15.39
C GLY A 107 -1.17 -1.91 14.24
N ALA A 108 -0.10 -1.19 13.91
CA ALA A 108 -0.11 -0.07 12.96
C ALA A 108 -0.78 -0.44 11.61
N HIS A 109 -0.42 -1.59 11.07
CA HIS A 109 -0.87 -2.07 9.78
C HIS A 109 -2.30 -2.63 9.82
N ARG A 110 -2.54 -3.77 10.47
CA ARG A 110 -3.82 -4.47 10.39
C ARG A 110 -4.92 -3.80 11.22
N LEU A 111 -4.61 -3.34 12.43
CA LEU A 111 -5.62 -2.74 13.32
C LEU A 111 -5.91 -1.28 12.96
N TYR A 112 -4.87 -0.44 12.87
CA TYR A 112 -5.05 1.01 12.74
C TYR A 112 -5.20 1.46 11.28
N ALA A 113 -4.35 0.98 10.37
CA ALA A 113 -4.44 1.37 8.96
C ALA A 113 -5.60 0.69 8.24
N HIS A 114 -5.69 -0.65 8.30
CA HIS A 114 -6.67 -1.43 7.53
C HIS A 114 -7.96 -1.78 8.27
N ARG A 115 -8.02 -1.63 9.60
CA ARG A 115 -9.18 -2.01 10.43
C ARG A 115 -9.67 -3.44 10.16
N SER A 116 -8.75 -4.37 9.90
CA SER A 116 -9.06 -5.77 9.56
C SER A 116 -9.69 -6.55 10.72
N TYR A 117 -9.56 -6.06 11.95
CA TYR A 117 -10.18 -6.64 13.14
C TYR A 117 -10.48 -5.57 14.19
N LYS A 118 -11.30 -5.92 15.19
CA LYS A 118 -11.61 -5.05 16.34
C LYS A 118 -10.91 -5.58 17.59
N ALA A 119 -10.09 -4.74 18.22
CA ALA A 119 -9.41 -5.04 19.48
C ALA A 119 -10.09 -4.34 20.67
N LYS A 120 -10.20 -5.04 21.81
CA LYS A 120 -10.59 -4.42 23.08
C LYS A 120 -9.48 -3.52 23.62
N TRP A 121 -9.82 -2.61 24.52
CA TRP A 121 -8.90 -1.59 25.05
C TRP A 121 -7.54 -2.13 25.53
N PRO A 122 -7.45 -3.25 26.30
CA PRO A 122 -6.15 -3.75 26.76
C PRO A 122 -5.19 -4.11 25.61
N LEU A 123 -5.70 -4.79 24.58
CA LEU A 123 -4.90 -5.16 23.41
C LEU A 123 -4.50 -3.93 22.59
N ARG A 124 -5.37 -2.91 22.50
CA ARG A 124 -5.03 -1.64 21.82
C ARG A 124 -3.88 -0.93 22.52
N VAL A 125 -3.88 -0.88 23.85
CA VAL A 125 -2.77 -0.28 24.63
C VAL A 125 -1.49 -1.08 24.43
N LEU A 126 -1.56 -2.41 24.53
CA LEU A 126 -0.41 -3.30 24.33
C LEU A 126 0.24 -3.10 22.95
N LEU A 127 -0.56 -3.06 21.89
CA LEU A 127 -0.05 -2.87 20.52
C LEU A 127 0.55 -1.49 20.29
N ILE A 128 0.08 -0.43 20.97
CA ILE A 128 0.72 0.89 20.91
C ILE A 128 2.06 0.91 21.63
N ILE A 129 2.18 0.23 22.78
CA ILE A 129 3.47 0.06 23.46
C ILE A 129 4.45 -0.66 22.54
N PHE A 130 4.02 -1.75 21.91
CA PHE A 130 4.83 -2.51 20.95
C PHE A 130 5.22 -1.67 19.72
N ASN A 131 4.32 -0.85 19.18
CA ASN A 131 4.63 0.09 18.10
C ASN A 131 5.71 1.10 18.51
N THR A 132 5.69 1.55 19.77
CA THR A 132 6.68 2.50 20.29
C THR A 132 8.07 1.87 20.35
N VAL A 133 8.17 0.57 20.64
CA VAL A 133 9.44 -0.19 20.56
C VAL A 133 9.98 -0.25 19.14
N ALA A 134 9.10 -0.34 18.13
CA ALA A 134 9.51 -0.42 16.72
C ALA A 134 10.08 0.88 16.14
N PHE A 135 9.77 2.03 16.75
CA PHE A 135 10.30 3.35 16.37
C PHE A 135 10.09 3.74 14.89
N GLN A 136 8.94 3.36 14.31
CA GLN A 136 8.54 3.74 12.93
C GLN A 136 7.45 4.82 12.94
N ASP A 137 7.73 5.94 13.62
CA ASP A 137 6.76 7.00 13.91
C ASP A 137 5.55 6.57 14.77
N ALA A 138 4.75 7.57 15.14
CA ALA A 138 3.49 7.33 15.85
C ALA A 138 2.52 6.55 14.96
N ALA A 139 1.78 5.59 15.55
CA ALA A 139 0.82 4.75 14.83
C ALA A 139 -0.22 5.55 14.01
N TYR A 140 -0.53 6.78 14.42
CA TYR A 140 -1.39 7.69 13.66
C TYR A 140 -0.74 8.15 12.34
N HIS A 141 0.51 8.62 12.38
CA HIS A 141 1.24 9.04 11.18
C HIS A 141 1.49 7.86 10.25
N TRP A 142 1.93 6.72 10.81
CA TRP A 142 2.13 5.49 10.07
C TRP A 142 0.84 5.07 9.34
N ALA A 143 -0.30 5.02 10.05
CA ALA A 143 -1.57 4.62 9.45
C ALA A 143 -2.07 5.61 8.38
N ARG A 144 -1.81 6.91 8.53
CA ARG A 144 -2.09 7.92 7.50
C ARG A 144 -1.29 7.62 6.25
N ASP A 145 0.03 7.51 6.38
CA ASP A 145 0.94 7.38 5.24
C ASP A 145 0.72 6.04 4.53
N HIS A 146 0.45 4.97 5.28
CA HIS A 146 0.10 3.65 4.74
C HIS A 146 -1.19 3.65 3.92
N ARG A 147 -2.22 4.39 4.37
CA ARG A 147 -3.48 4.53 3.61
C ARG A 147 -3.29 5.35 2.34
N VAL A 148 -2.45 6.39 2.39
CA VAL A 148 -2.08 7.19 1.21
C VAL A 148 -1.32 6.31 0.22
N HIS A 149 -0.34 5.53 0.69
CA HIS A 149 0.40 4.57 -0.12
C HIS A 149 -0.54 3.60 -0.84
N HIS A 150 -1.47 2.94 -0.14
CA HIS A 150 -2.42 2.04 -0.79
C HIS A 150 -3.38 2.75 -1.77
N LYS A 151 -3.85 3.96 -1.44
CA LYS A 151 -4.82 4.69 -2.27
C LYS A 151 -4.18 5.27 -3.54
N PHE A 152 -2.94 5.70 -3.44
CA PHE A 152 -2.24 6.46 -4.47
C PHE A 152 -0.95 5.77 -4.92
N SER A 153 -0.90 4.45 -4.80
CA SER A 153 0.27 3.64 -5.15
C SER A 153 0.79 3.97 -6.55
N GLU A 154 2.11 4.04 -6.67
CA GLU A 154 2.81 4.39 -7.92
C GLU A 154 2.38 5.74 -8.52
N THR A 155 2.00 6.70 -7.67
CA THR A 155 1.79 8.10 -8.05
C THR A 155 2.66 9.03 -7.22
N ASP A 156 2.71 10.31 -7.59
CA ASP A 156 3.48 11.30 -6.83
C ASP A 156 2.93 11.63 -5.45
N ALA A 157 1.69 11.19 -5.16
CA ALA A 157 1.10 11.29 -3.82
C ALA A 157 1.53 10.14 -2.89
N ASP A 158 2.12 9.05 -3.41
CA ASP A 158 2.63 7.96 -2.60
C ASP A 158 3.93 8.38 -1.86
N PRO A 159 3.97 8.35 -0.52
CA PRO A 159 5.16 8.69 0.26
C PRO A 159 6.40 7.86 -0.09
N HIS A 160 6.22 6.62 -0.54
CA HIS A 160 7.30 5.67 -0.83
C HIS A 160 7.27 5.15 -2.27
N ASN A 161 6.78 6.00 -3.20
CA ASN A 161 6.62 5.69 -4.63
C ASN A 161 7.83 4.93 -5.23
N ALA A 162 7.63 3.66 -5.61
CA ALA A 162 8.68 2.79 -6.13
C ALA A 162 9.19 3.22 -7.51
N THR A 163 8.37 3.93 -8.30
CA THR A 163 8.79 4.47 -9.61
C THR A 163 9.85 5.56 -9.52
N ARG A 164 10.13 6.09 -8.32
CA ARG A 164 11.27 6.99 -8.05
C ARG A 164 12.59 6.23 -7.85
N GLY A 165 12.55 4.91 -7.77
CA GLY A 165 13.70 4.02 -7.64
C GLY A 165 13.87 3.42 -6.25
N PHE A 166 14.65 2.33 -6.17
CA PHE A 166 14.82 1.49 -4.98
C PHE A 166 15.17 2.29 -3.71
N PHE A 167 16.14 3.20 -3.79
CA PHE A 167 16.59 3.96 -2.62
C PHE A 167 15.49 4.87 -2.06
N PHE A 168 14.67 5.47 -2.93
CA PHE A 168 13.58 6.36 -2.49
C PHE A 168 12.47 5.61 -1.77
N SER A 169 12.13 4.41 -2.23
CA SER A 169 11.10 3.57 -1.60
C SER A 169 11.60 2.86 -0.34
N HIS A 170 12.92 2.77 -0.13
CA HIS A 170 13.51 1.95 0.93
C HIS A 170 13.86 2.73 2.21
N VAL A 171 14.45 3.94 2.09
CA VAL A 171 15.05 4.69 3.23
C VAL A 171 14.66 6.16 3.23
#